data_AF-A0A967BTF6-F1
#
_entry.id   AF-A0A967BTF6-F1
#
_cell.length_a   1.000
_cell.length_b   1.000
_cell.length_c   1.000
_cell.angle_alpha   90.00
_cell.angle_beta   90.00
_cell.angle_gamma   90.00
#
_symmetry.space_group_name_H-M   'P 1'
#
loop_
_entity.id
_entity.type
_entity.pdbx_description
1 polymer ?
#
loop_
_entity_poly.entity_id
_entity_poly.type
_entity_poly.pdbx_seq_one_letter_code
_entity_poly.pdbx_strand_id
1 'polypeptide(L)'
;MKTETKNSINQYAELFDAIQEKASSEETAIAILQEIGKDKRSKFFEETGNDELATEKQKNYLKDLGVEFDDSITKKEASDMIEQSKNC
;
A
#
# COMPACT_ATOMS: atom_id res chain seq x y z
N MET A 1 15.58 -8.00 13.80
CA MET A 1 14.58 -7.71 14.87
C MET A 1 14.98 -6.59 15.84
N LYS A 2 15.83 -6.79 16.87
CA LYS A 2 16.06 -5.74 17.90
C LYS A 2 16.58 -4.39 17.34
N THR A 3 17.39 -4.42 16.28
CA THR A 3 17.96 -3.22 15.66
C THR A 3 16.97 -2.52 14.73
N GLU A 4 16.17 -3.29 13.97
CA GLU A 4 15.15 -2.74 13.07
C GLU A 4 14.03 -2.06 13.84
N THR A 5 13.55 -2.67 14.92
CA THR A 5 12.52 -2.07 15.79
C THR A 5 13.02 -0.76 16.42
N LYS A 6 14.30 -0.69 16.82
CA LYS A 6 14.90 0.54 17.37
C LYS A 6 15.01 1.63 16.31
N ASN A 7 15.39 1.29 15.08
CA ASN A 7 15.48 2.25 13.98
C ASN A 7 14.10 2.84 13.63
N SER A 8 13.05 2.01 13.60
CA SER A 8 11.68 2.51 13.37
C SER A 8 11.22 3.46 14.46
N ILE A 9 11.52 3.17 15.73
CA ILE A 9 11.14 4.03 16.86
C ILE A 9 11.80 5.41 16.73
N ASN A 10 13.11 5.46 16.42
CA ASN A 10 13.82 6.74 16.25
C ASN A 10 13.22 7.57 15.11
N GLN A 11 12.89 6.94 13.97
CA GLN A 11 12.25 7.63 12.85
C GLN A 11 10.88 8.22 13.21
N TYR A 12 10.07 7.51 14.01
CA TYR A 12 8.78 8.03 14.46
C TYR A 12 8.94 9.13 15.50
N ALA A 13 9.97 9.07 16.36
CA ALA A 13 10.29 10.14 17.30
C ALA A 13 10.72 11.43 16.58
N GLU A 14 11.65 11.34 15.63
CA GLU A 14 12.08 12.49 14.82
C GLU A 14 10.90 13.10 14.03
N LEU A 15 10.02 12.25 13.49
CA LEU A 15 8.82 12.70 12.80
C LEU A 15 7.84 13.39 13.76
N PHE A 16 7.67 12.87 14.97
CA PHE A 16 6.83 13.48 15.99
C PHE A 16 7.33 14.87 16.38
N ASP A 17 8.64 15.00 16.64
CA ASP A 17 9.26 16.28 16.98
C ASP A 17 8.99 17.34 15.89
N ALA A 18 9.18 16.96 14.61
CA ALA A 18 8.92 17.83 13.47
C ALA A 18 7.44 18.23 13.30
N ILE A 19 6.50 17.35 13.67
CA ILE A 19 5.07 17.65 13.65
C ILE A 19 4.72 18.57 14.82
N GLN A 20 5.27 18.32 16.01
CA GLN A 20 5.00 19.08 17.22
C GLN A 20 5.38 20.55 17.08
N GLU A 21 6.48 20.87 16.36
CA GLU A 21 6.86 22.25 16.03
C GLU A 21 5.79 23.03 15.25
N LYS A 22 4.88 22.33 14.55
CA LYS A 22 3.88 22.92 13.66
C LYS A 22 2.44 22.73 14.18
N ALA A 23 2.25 21.85 15.14
CA ALA A 23 0.95 21.50 15.68
C ALA A 23 0.52 22.49 16.77
N SER A 24 -0.78 22.79 16.82
CA SER A 24 -1.35 23.69 17.83
C SER A 24 -1.39 23.07 19.24
N SER A 25 -1.27 21.74 19.35
CA SER A 25 -1.22 21.00 20.60
C SER A 25 -0.54 19.64 20.41
N GLU A 26 -0.15 19.01 21.51
CA GLU A 26 0.43 17.67 21.51
C GLU A 26 -0.57 16.62 20.97
N GLU A 27 -1.84 16.73 21.35
CA GLU A 27 -2.90 15.83 20.85
C GLU A 27 -3.06 15.94 19.34
N THR A 28 -2.92 17.14 18.78
CA THR A 28 -2.96 17.37 17.34
C THR A 28 -1.76 16.71 16.65
N ALA A 29 -0.56 16.81 17.24
CA ALA A 29 0.63 16.16 16.72
C ALA A 29 0.51 14.63 16.73
N ILE A 30 -0.03 14.06 17.81
CA ILE A 30 -0.30 12.62 17.93
C ILE A 30 -1.29 12.17 16.86
N ALA A 31 -2.39 12.90 16.66
CA ALA A 31 -3.39 12.56 15.65
C ALA A 31 -2.77 12.55 14.24
N ILE A 32 -1.99 13.57 13.89
CA ILE A 32 -1.31 13.64 12.58
C ILE A 32 -0.34 12.46 12.41
N LEU A 33 0.48 12.15 13.42
CA LEU A 33 1.41 11.03 13.37
C LEU A 33 0.68 9.69 13.16
N GLN A 34 -0.46 9.50 13.84
CA GLN A 34 -1.29 8.31 13.68
C GLN A 34 -1.84 8.16 12.27
N GLU A 35 -2.35 9.25 11.66
CA GLU A 35 -2.83 9.21 10.27
C GLU A 35 -1.70 8.88 9.29
N ILE A 36 -0.52 9.50 9.43
CA ILE A 36 0.65 9.16 8.61
C ILE A 36 1.03 7.68 8.76
N GLY A 37 0.97 7.16 9.99
CA GLY A 37 1.21 5.74 10.28
C GLY A 37 0.21 4.80 9.60
N LYS A 38 -1.07 5.20 9.51
CA LYS A 38 -2.12 4.47 8.80
C LYS A 38 -1.87 4.51 7.29
N ASP A 39 -1.51 5.66 6.72
CA ASP A 39 -1.22 5.80 5.29
C ASP A 39 -0.03 4.94 4.86
N LYS A 40 1.07 4.96 5.65
CA LYS A 40 2.23 4.09 5.40
C LYS A 40 1.86 2.61 5.42
N ARG A 41 0.97 2.23 6.33
CA ARG A 41 0.49 0.84 6.44
C ARG A 41 -0.40 0.47 5.26
N SER A 42 -1.29 1.37 4.81
CA SER A 42 -2.11 1.14 3.61
C SER A 42 -1.24 0.89 2.40
N LYS A 43 -0.24 1.76 2.16
CA LYS A 43 0.72 1.59 1.06
C LYS A 43 1.47 0.26 1.13
N PHE A 44 1.92 -0.14 2.32
CA PHE A 44 2.59 -1.43 2.48
C PHE A 44 1.66 -2.61 2.13
N PHE A 45 0.38 -2.57 2.56
CA PHE A 45 -0.59 -3.62 2.20
C PHE A 45 -0.99 -3.58 0.72
N GLU A 46 -1.05 -2.40 0.10
CA GLU A 46 -1.27 -2.24 -1.34
C GLU A 46 -0.10 -2.82 -2.13
N GLU A 47 1.15 -2.44 -1.80
CA GLU A 47 2.36 -2.93 -2.46
C GLU A 47 2.53 -4.44 -2.31
N THR A 48 2.41 -4.97 -1.09
CA THR A 48 2.55 -6.42 -0.86
C THR A 48 1.40 -7.24 -1.42
N GLY A 49 0.17 -6.71 -1.36
CA GLY A 49 -1.01 -7.39 -1.89
C GLY A 49 -1.06 -7.41 -3.42
N ASN A 50 -0.38 -6.46 -4.08
CA ASN A 50 -0.29 -6.35 -5.54
C ASN A 50 0.61 -7.43 -6.16
N ASP A 51 1.64 -7.86 -5.43
CA ASP A 51 2.57 -8.91 -5.84
C ASP A 51 2.03 -10.33 -5.56
N GLU A 52 0.89 -10.46 -4.87
CA GLU A 52 0.21 -11.74 -4.71
C GLU A 52 -0.41 -12.22 -6.03
N LEU A 53 -0.64 -13.53 -6.14
CA LEU A 53 -1.33 -14.12 -7.29
C LEU A 53 -2.70 -13.46 -7.53
N ALA A 54 -3.02 -13.29 -8.81
CA ALA A 54 -4.30 -12.78 -9.25
C ALA A 54 -5.45 -13.58 -8.65
N THR A 55 -6.46 -12.87 -8.16
CA THR A 55 -7.66 -13.50 -7.64
C THR A 55 -8.45 -14.19 -8.75
N GLU A 56 -9.20 -15.24 -8.44
CA GLU A 56 -10.10 -15.91 -9.40
C GLU A 56 -11.07 -14.93 -10.07
N LYS A 57 -11.51 -13.90 -9.34
CA LYS A 57 -12.38 -12.86 -9.90
C LYS A 57 -11.68 -12.04 -10.99
N GLN A 58 -10.42 -11.67 -10.81
CA GLN A 58 -9.64 -10.95 -11.82
C GLN A 58 -9.36 -11.85 -13.04
N LYS A 59 -8.97 -13.11 -12.80
CA LYS A 59 -8.74 -14.10 -13.87
C LYS A 59 -10.00 -14.35 -14.71
N ASN A 60 -11.14 -14.53 -14.06
CA ASN A 60 -12.41 -14.72 -14.78
C ASN A 60 -12.78 -13.49 -15.59
N TYR A 61 -12.56 -12.29 -15.06
CA TYR A 61 -12.83 -11.07 -15.80
C TYR A 61 -11.91 -10.88 -17.02
N LEU A 62 -10.63 -11.27 -16.93
CA LEU A 62 -9.72 -11.31 -18.08
C LEU A 62 -10.19 -12.31 -19.15
N LYS A 63 -10.69 -13.49 -18.74
CA LYS A 63 -11.30 -14.47 -19.67
C LYS A 63 -12.53 -13.89 -20.37
N ASP A 64 -13.39 -13.16 -19.65
CA ASP A 64 -14.57 -12.50 -20.22
C ASP A 64 -14.19 -11.42 -21.24
N LEU A 65 -13.04 -10.77 -21.04
CA LEU A 65 -12.46 -9.81 -21.99
C LEU A 65 -11.72 -10.48 -23.16
N GLY A 66 -11.58 -11.82 -23.15
CA GLY A 66 -10.82 -12.56 -24.18
C GLY A 66 -9.31 -12.33 -24.12
N VAL A 67 -8.78 -11.93 -22.96
CA VAL A 67 -7.35 -11.72 -22.75
C VAL A 67 -6.69 -13.03 -22.35
N GLU A 68 -5.63 -13.40 -23.06
CA GLU A 68 -4.78 -14.54 -22.70
C GLU A 68 -3.80 -14.14 -21.58
N PHE A 69 -3.66 -14.98 -20.56
CA PHE A 69 -2.76 -14.75 -19.44
C PHE A 69 -2.26 -16.06 -18.81
N ASP A 70 -1.14 -15.99 -18.08
CA ASP A 70 -0.58 -17.12 -17.34
C ASP A 70 -1.26 -17.28 -15.96
N ASP A 71 -1.40 -18.50 -15.45
CA ASP A 71 -2.03 -18.74 -14.15
C ASP A 71 -1.25 -18.18 -12.95
N SER A 72 0.01 -17.84 -13.13
CA SER A 72 0.89 -17.24 -12.12
C SER A 72 0.92 -15.72 -12.13
N ILE A 73 0.12 -15.05 -12.98
CA ILE A 73 0.07 -13.57 -12.96
C ILE A 73 -0.33 -13.04 -11.58
N THR A 74 0.23 -11.89 -11.24
CA THR A 74 -0.06 -11.17 -10.00
C THR A 74 -1.36 -10.36 -10.10
N LYS A 75 -1.91 -9.93 -8.96
CA LYS A 75 -3.09 -9.05 -8.92
C LYS A 75 -2.85 -7.73 -9.65
N LYS A 76 -1.62 -7.20 -9.57
CA LYS A 76 -1.25 -5.98 -10.27
C LYS A 76 -1.21 -6.18 -11.77
N GLU A 77 -0.52 -7.21 -12.26
CA GLU A 77 -0.48 -7.54 -13.70
C GLU A 77 -1.88 -7.77 -14.26
N ALA A 78 -2.74 -8.48 -13.52
CA ALA A 78 -4.12 -8.69 -13.93
C ALA A 78 -4.90 -7.36 -14.05
N SER A 79 -4.70 -6.44 -13.11
CA SER A 79 -5.37 -5.13 -13.12
C SER A 79 -4.87 -4.25 -14.27
N ASP A 80 -3.55 -4.26 -14.52
CA ASP A 80 -2.92 -3.53 -15.63
C ASP A 80 -3.44 -4.04 -16.99
N MET A 81 -3.57 -5.37 -17.16
CA MET A 81 -4.14 -6.00 -18.36
C MET A 81 -5.63 -5.64 -18.58
N ILE A 82 -6.42 -5.60 -17.49
CA ILE A 82 -7.83 -5.20 -17.53
C ILE A 82 -7.97 -3.75 -18.01
N GLU A 83 -7.16 -2.84 -17.46
CA GLU A 83 -7.20 -1.42 -17.81
C GLU A 83 -6.85 -1.20 -19.29
N GLN A 84 -5.79 -1.86 -19.77
CA GLN A 84 -5.38 -1.80 -21.18
C GLN A 84 -6.49 -2.26 -22.12
N SER A 85 -7.18 -3.35 -21.77
CA SER A 85 -8.25 -3.93 -22.59
C SER A 85 -9.53 -3.07 -22.62
N LYS A 86 -9.76 -2.24 -21.61
CA LYS A 86 -10.92 -1.32 -21.54
C LYS A 86 -10.72 -0.03 -22.31
N ASN A 87 -9.47 0.34 -22.58
CA ASN A 87 -9.09 1.60 -23.22
C ASN A 87 -8.85 1.44 -24.74
N CYS A 88 -9.25 0.31 -25.33
CA CYS A 88 -9.26 0.03 -26.77
C CYS A 88 -10.71 -0.01 -27.29
#